data_AF-A0A3M1SLJ0-F1
#
_entry.id   AF-A0A3M1SLJ0-F1
#
_cell.length_a   1.000
_cell.length_b   1.000
_cell.length_c   1.000
_cell.angle_alpha   90.00
_cell.angle_beta   90.00
_cell.angle_gamma   90.00
#
_symmetry.space_group_name_H-M   'P 1'
#
loop_
_entity.id
_entity.type
_entity.pdbx_description
1 polymer ?
#
loop_
_entity_poly.entity_id
_entity_poly.type
_entity_poly.pdbx_seq_one_letter_code
_entity_poly.pdbx_strand_id
1 'polypeptide(L)'
;MFRRWSAGILCTAIVLGIVSVFAESSVTEPIAYPTFHCIGLYWSPPGGSPERDVLVRFREKGAEEWRLGLPMRYNPIDDTDEDLADYRGSIVHLQPNTTYEIELTLEGTSQSARCECTTWDEHFPEGEIVRVASRSEPLVISESGTPDAWRVYDGTGAVIDVKHRHDTCITIDASYVIVRGFTLKGAGSESNKSGAPIGAVRIDGGHDIVIEDCDISDWGRLDPERGFGVNMDSAILSRCETLSRLIVQRCRMHHPTYDGSTWYEPVHPTHTRGPQCISLFNTAGRHVIRYNECYSDLEHMYN
;
A
#
# COMPACT_ATOMS: atom_id res chain seq x y z
N MET A 1 -52.38 -21.88 -73.54
CA MET A 1 -51.00 -21.65 -73.07
C MET A 1 -51.07 -21.08 -71.65
N PHE A 2 -51.14 -21.95 -70.63
CA PHE A 2 -51.15 -21.57 -69.21
C PHE A 2 -50.34 -22.61 -68.42
N ARG A 3 -49.39 -22.11 -67.63
CA ARG A 3 -48.39 -22.85 -66.84
C ARG A 3 -49.03 -23.57 -65.64
N ARG A 4 -48.67 -24.84 -65.43
CA ARG A 4 -48.85 -25.57 -64.16
C ARG A 4 -47.65 -25.30 -63.26
N TRP A 5 -47.89 -24.98 -62.00
CA TRP A 5 -46.89 -24.94 -60.93
C TRP A 5 -46.96 -26.25 -60.15
N SER A 6 -45.80 -26.85 -59.88
CA SER A 6 -45.63 -28.03 -59.04
C SER A 6 -44.84 -27.60 -57.80
N ALA A 7 -45.44 -27.75 -56.62
CA ALA A 7 -44.76 -27.54 -55.34
C ALA A 7 -44.01 -28.83 -54.95
N GLY A 8 -42.68 -28.73 -54.82
CA GLY A 8 -41.85 -29.76 -54.21
C GLY A 8 -41.31 -29.24 -52.87
N ILE A 9 -41.68 -29.90 -51.78
CA ILE A 9 -41.15 -29.63 -50.43
C ILE A 9 -39.83 -30.39 -50.31
N LEU A 10 -38.71 -29.67 -50.12
CA LEU A 10 -37.40 -30.25 -49.85
C LEU A 10 -37.08 -30.04 -48.36
N CYS A 11 -37.21 -31.09 -47.55
CA CYS A 11 -36.71 -31.12 -46.17
C CYS A 11 -35.18 -31.20 -46.21
N THR A 12 -34.50 -30.15 -45.72
CA THR A 12 -33.04 -30.16 -45.52
C THR A 12 -32.78 -30.29 -44.02
N ALA A 13 -32.20 -31.40 -43.59
CA ALA A 13 -31.76 -31.60 -42.21
C ALA A 13 -30.43 -30.86 -41.99
N ILE A 14 -30.41 -29.91 -41.06
CA ILE A 14 -29.21 -29.21 -40.61
C ILE A 14 -28.65 -29.99 -39.41
N VAL A 15 -27.45 -30.56 -39.57
CA VAL A 15 -26.68 -31.13 -38.47
C VAL A 15 -25.90 -29.98 -37.81
N LEU A 16 -26.36 -29.55 -36.64
CA LEU A 16 -25.63 -28.62 -35.77
C LEU A 16 -24.53 -29.39 -35.04
N GLY A 17 -23.30 -29.27 -35.51
CA GLY A 17 -22.12 -29.68 -34.74
C GLY A 17 -21.91 -28.71 -33.58
N ILE A 18 -22.05 -29.21 -32.35
CA ILE A 18 -21.66 -28.46 -31.14
C ILE A 18 -20.13 -28.44 -31.11
N VAL A 19 -19.53 -27.31 -31.49
CA VAL A 19 -18.13 -27.03 -31.20
C VAL A 19 -18.09 -26.54 -29.75
N SER A 20 -17.72 -27.41 -28.81
CA SER A 20 -17.36 -26.96 -27.46
C SER A 20 -16.10 -26.13 -27.56
N VAL A 21 -16.26 -24.81 -27.49
CA VAL A 21 -15.17 -23.89 -27.21
C VAL A 21 -14.84 -24.06 -25.73
N PHE A 22 -13.85 -24.88 -25.42
CA PHE A 22 -13.21 -24.80 -24.11
C PHE A 22 -12.47 -23.46 -24.08
N ALA A 23 -12.86 -22.57 -23.18
CA ALA A 23 -12.04 -21.44 -22.82
C ALA A 23 -10.75 -22.01 -22.22
N GLU A 24 -9.63 -21.90 -22.93
CA GLU A 24 -8.32 -22.06 -22.30
C GLU A 24 -8.23 -20.98 -21.22
N SER A 25 -8.30 -21.38 -19.96
CA SER A 25 -7.94 -20.48 -18.86
C SER A 25 -6.48 -20.12 -19.07
N SER A 26 -6.22 -18.88 -19.46
CA SER A 26 -4.86 -18.36 -19.62
C SER A 26 -4.08 -18.64 -18.34
N VAL A 27 -2.95 -19.33 -18.45
CA VAL A 27 -2.02 -19.48 -17.33
C VAL A 27 -1.62 -18.08 -16.90
N THR A 28 -2.02 -17.68 -15.71
CA THR A 28 -1.55 -16.40 -15.16
C THR A 28 -0.10 -16.58 -14.73
N GLU A 29 0.77 -15.67 -15.17
CA GLU A 29 2.14 -15.63 -14.68
C GLU A 29 2.12 -15.26 -13.18
N PRO A 30 2.95 -15.90 -12.34
CA PRO A 30 3.01 -15.57 -10.93
C PRO A 30 3.58 -14.17 -10.73
N ILE A 31 2.98 -13.41 -9.82
CA ILE A 31 3.42 -12.05 -9.49
C ILE A 31 4.16 -12.10 -8.15
N ALA A 32 5.33 -11.45 -8.11
CA ALA A 32 6.15 -11.33 -6.92
C ALA A 32 6.42 -9.85 -6.60
N TYR A 33 6.04 -9.40 -5.40
CA TYR A 33 6.26 -8.03 -4.94
C TYR A 33 7.27 -7.99 -3.79
N PRO A 34 8.49 -7.48 -4.01
CA PRO A 34 9.51 -7.41 -2.98
C PRO A 34 9.28 -6.25 -2.02
N THR A 35 9.78 -6.42 -0.79
CA THR A 35 10.23 -5.35 0.12
C THR A 35 11.71 -5.60 0.45
N PHE A 36 12.25 -5.02 1.54
CA PHE A 36 13.63 -5.28 1.96
C PHE A 36 13.88 -6.74 2.37
N HIS A 37 12.95 -7.36 3.08
CA HIS A 37 13.14 -8.68 3.70
C HIS A 37 12.03 -9.68 3.40
N CYS A 38 11.07 -9.30 2.56
CA CYS A 38 9.93 -10.14 2.23
C CYS A 38 9.61 -10.05 0.73
N ILE A 39 8.95 -11.07 0.21
CA ILE A 39 8.34 -11.07 -1.12
C ILE A 39 6.89 -11.55 -0.97
N GLY A 40 5.93 -10.72 -1.36
CA GLY A 40 4.53 -11.14 -1.53
C GLY A 40 4.36 -11.90 -2.84
N LEU A 41 3.56 -12.96 -2.83
CA LEU A 41 3.33 -13.86 -3.96
C LEU A 41 1.86 -13.97 -4.30
N TYR A 42 1.56 -13.97 -5.59
CA TYR A 42 0.21 -14.07 -6.15
C TYR A 42 0.22 -14.98 -7.37
N TRP A 43 -0.72 -15.91 -7.48
CA TRP A 43 -0.83 -16.79 -8.63
C TRP A 43 -2.23 -17.42 -8.78
N SER A 44 -2.81 -17.41 -9.98
CA SER A 44 -4.08 -18.11 -10.29
C SER A 44 -3.81 -19.22 -11.32
N PRO A 45 -3.28 -20.38 -10.90
CA PRO A 45 -3.05 -21.50 -11.81
C PRO A 45 -4.36 -22.14 -12.30
N PRO A 46 -4.41 -22.67 -13.54
CA PRO A 46 -5.50 -23.51 -13.98
C PRO A 46 -5.72 -24.69 -13.02
N GLY A 47 -6.97 -24.89 -12.58
CA GLY A 47 -7.33 -25.96 -11.65
C GLY A 47 -7.13 -25.61 -10.17
N GLY A 48 -6.90 -24.34 -9.84
CA GLY A 48 -6.99 -23.84 -8.46
C GLY A 48 -8.31 -24.18 -7.79
N SER A 49 -8.25 -24.56 -6.50
CA SER A 49 -9.43 -24.86 -5.68
C SER A 49 -9.11 -24.85 -4.18
N PRO A 50 -10.13 -24.79 -3.30
CA PRO A 50 -9.95 -24.84 -1.84
C PRO A 50 -9.24 -26.10 -1.31
N GLU A 51 -9.24 -27.19 -2.07
CA GLU A 51 -8.64 -28.48 -1.69
C GLU A 51 -7.17 -28.61 -2.07
N ARG A 52 -6.59 -27.60 -2.72
CA ARG A 52 -5.19 -27.62 -3.19
C ARG A 52 -4.44 -26.41 -2.67
N ASP A 53 -3.21 -26.63 -2.23
CA ASP A 53 -2.27 -25.56 -1.94
C ASP A 53 -1.35 -25.28 -3.14
N VAL A 54 -0.81 -24.05 -3.19
CA VAL A 54 0.36 -23.76 -4.00
C VAL A 54 1.60 -23.93 -3.13
N LEU A 55 2.39 -24.95 -3.43
CA LEU A 55 3.66 -25.23 -2.77
C LEU A 55 4.72 -24.24 -3.26
N VAL A 56 5.43 -23.63 -2.31
CA VAL A 56 6.46 -22.61 -2.57
C VAL A 56 7.84 -23.19 -2.24
N ARG A 57 8.78 -23.06 -3.18
CA ARG A 57 10.21 -23.19 -2.88
C ARG A 57 10.99 -22.02 -3.45
N PHE A 58 12.05 -21.63 -2.78
CA PHE A 58 12.86 -20.48 -3.17
C PHE A 58 14.32 -20.66 -2.81
N ARG A 59 15.19 -19.95 -3.51
CA ARG A 59 16.63 -19.89 -3.22
C ARG A 59 17.23 -18.60 -3.74
N GLU A 60 18.39 -18.22 -3.20
CA GLU A 60 19.17 -17.13 -3.78
C GLU A 60 19.62 -17.54 -5.18
N LYS A 61 19.62 -16.61 -6.12
CA LYS A 61 19.98 -16.90 -7.51
C LYS A 61 21.39 -17.47 -7.57
N GLY A 62 21.53 -18.65 -8.17
CA GLY A 62 22.79 -19.38 -8.27
C GLY A 62 23.11 -20.30 -7.08
N ALA A 63 22.34 -20.27 -5.99
CA ALA A 63 22.46 -21.26 -4.93
C ALA A 63 21.97 -22.64 -5.43
N GLU A 64 22.54 -23.72 -4.90
CA GLU A 64 22.11 -25.08 -5.26
C GLU A 64 20.87 -25.51 -4.48
N GLU A 65 20.86 -25.23 -3.18
CA GLU A 65 19.84 -25.68 -2.24
C GLU A 65 18.56 -24.84 -2.32
N TRP A 66 17.42 -25.52 -2.41
CA TRP A 66 16.08 -24.92 -2.33
C TRP A 66 15.57 -24.93 -0.89
N ARG A 67 15.06 -23.79 -0.44
CA ARG A 67 14.34 -23.65 0.82
C ARG A 67 12.83 -23.75 0.57
N LEU A 68 12.11 -24.31 1.54
CA LEU A 68 10.65 -24.39 1.49
C LEU A 68 10.03 -23.10 2.04
N GLY A 69 9.07 -22.54 1.31
CA GLY A 69 8.21 -21.47 1.77
C GLY A 69 6.90 -22.01 2.37
N LEU A 70 6.13 -21.13 3.01
CA LEU A 70 4.78 -21.49 3.45
C LEU A 70 3.87 -21.69 2.22
N PRO A 71 3.11 -22.79 2.12
CA PRO A 71 2.16 -22.97 1.02
C PRO A 71 1.10 -21.87 0.98
N MET A 72 0.75 -21.41 -0.22
CA MET A 72 -0.30 -20.39 -0.42
C MET A 72 -1.67 -21.08 -0.45
N ARG A 73 -2.65 -20.49 0.22
CA ARG A 73 -4.03 -21.01 0.30
C ARG A 73 -4.90 -20.37 -0.78
N TYR A 74 -5.87 -21.15 -1.26
CA TYR A 74 -6.92 -20.66 -2.14
C TYR A 74 -7.89 -19.78 -1.36
N ASN A 75 -7.96 -18.51 -1.73
CA ASN A 75 -8.82 -17.51 -1.11
C ASN A 75 -9.17 -16.41 -2.13
N PRO A 76 -9.94 -16.75 -3.18
CA PRO A 76 -10.45 -15.75 -4.10
C PRO A 76 -11.39 -14.79 -3.37
N ILE A 77 -11.44 -13.56 -3.83
CA ILE A 77 -12.37 -12.54 -3.37
C ILE A 77 -13.38 -12.29 -4.49
N ASP A 78 -14.62 -12.73 -4.25
CA ASP A 78 -15.70 -12.55 -5.22
C ASP A 78 -15.97 -11.06 -5.49
N ASP A 79 -16.39 -10.75 -6.72
CA ASP A 79 -16.87 -9.43 -7.15
C ASP A 79 -15.85 -8.27 -6.98
N THR A 80 -14.55 -8.54 -7.04
CA THR A 80 -13.52 -7.48 -7.08
C THR A 80 -12.38 -7.76 -8.08
N ASP A 81 -11.97 -6.72 -8.81
CA ASP A 81 -10.78 -6.73 -9.67
C ASP A 81 -9.49 -6.52 -8.86
N GLU A 82 -9.60 -6.19 -7.56
CA GLU A 82 -8.45 -6.02 -6.64
C GLU A 82 -7.84 -7.35 -6.20
N ASP A 83 -8.37 -8.48 -6.69
CA ASP A 83 -8.01 -9.79 -6.16
C ASP A 83 -6.55 -10.17 -6.46
N LEU A 84 -5.90 -9.58 -7.47
CA LEU A 84 -4.56 -9.93 -7.99
C LEU A 84 -4.37 -11.40 -8.39
N ALA A 85 -4.79 -12.37 -7.55
CA ALA A 85 -4.88 -13.79 -7.79
C ALA A 85 -5.65 -14.55 -6.67
N ASP A 86 -6.13 -15.75 -7.01
CA ASP A 86 -6.87 -16.68 -6.14
C ASP A 86 -5.99 -17.25 -5.02
N TYR A 87 -4.68 -17.36 -5.25
CA TYR A 87 -3.70 -17.76 -4.24
C TYR A 87 -2.79 -16.60 -3.89
N ARG A 88 -2.61 -16.38 -2.59
CA ARG A 88 -1.76 -15.30 -2.05
C ARG A 88 -0.89 -15.82 -0.91
N GLY A 89 0.34 -15.34 -0.83
CA GLY A 89 1.24 -15.69 0.27
C GLY A 89 2.47 -14.79 0.34
N SER A 90 3.44 -15.19 1.15
CA SER A 90 4.68 -14.44 1.30
C SER A 90 5.86 -15.33 1.65
N ILE A 91 7.03 -14.88 1.24
CA ILE A 91 8.32 -15.35 1.74
C ILE A 91 8.88 -14.25 2.65
N VAL A 92 9.32 -14.61 3.85
CA VAL A 92 9.83 -13.69 4.87
C VAL A 92 11.26 -14.05 5.26
N HIS A 93 11.94 -13.17 6.01
CA HIS A 93 13.33 -13.36 6.47
C HIS A 93 14.35 -13.50 5.33
N LEU A 94 14.14 -12.75 4.24
CA LEU A 94 15.05 -12.66 3.12
C LEU A 94 16.16 -11.64 3.37
N GLN A 95 17.27 -11.80 2.64
CA GLN A 95 18.33 -10.80 2.61
C GLN A 95 17.91 -9.63 1.70
N PRO A 96 18.18 -8.37 2.08
CA PRO A 96 18.03 -7.21 1.20
C PRO A 96 18.93 -7.31 -0.03
N ASN A 97 18.60 -6.55 -1.07
CA ASN A 97 19.36 -6.47 -2.33
C ASN A 97 19.79 -7.84 -2.87
N THR A 98 18.89 -8.82 -2.81
CA THR A 98 19.19 -10.21 -3.17
C THR A 98 18.15 -10.73 -4.13
N THR A 99 18.60 -11.24 -5.28
CA THR A 99 17.72 -11.89 -6.26
C THR A 99 17.41 -13.32 -5.81
N TYR A 100 16.13 -13.64 -5.70
CA TYR A 100 15.62 -14.96 -5.40
C TYR A 100 14.99 -15.59 -6.64
N GLU A 101 15.31 -16.86 -6.88
CA GLU A 101 14.54 -17.74 -7.76
C GLU A 101 13.42 -18.38 -6.94
N ILE A 102 12.19 -18.33 -7.46
CA ILE A 102 10.99 -18.80 -6.79
C ILE A 102 10.29 -19.79 -7.71
N GLU A 103 9.89 -20.93 -7.16
CA GLU A 103 9.06 -21.90 -7.86
C GLU A 103 7.77 -22.17 -7.08
N LEU A 104 6.67 -22.15 -7.83
CA LEU A 104 5.32 -22.42 -7.36
C LEU A 104 4.82 -23.71 -8.04
N THR A 105 4.18 -24.60 -7.28
CA THR A 105 3.55 -25.82 -7.81
C THR A 105 2.19 -26.00 -7.19
N LEU A 106 1.15 -26.18 -8.02
CA LEU A 106 -0.19 -26.49 -7.54
C LEU A 106 -0.25 -27.98 -7.16
N GLU A 107 -0.53 -28.25 -5.88
CA GLU A 107 -0.49 -29.59 -5.31
C GLU A 107 -1.39 -30.58 -6.04
N GLY A 108 -0.88 -31.80 -6.27
CA GLY A 108 -1.61 -32.87 -6.93
C GLY A 108 -1.81 -32.66 -8.45
N THR A 109 -1.11 -31.71 -9.06
CA THR A 109 -1.16 -31.42 -10.49
C THR A 109 0.24 -31.28 -11.11
N SER A 110 0.32 -31.12 -12.44
CA SER A 110 1.55 -30.77 -13.14
C SER A 110 1.74 -29.26 -13.32
N GLN A 111 0.84 -28.42 -12.79
CA GLN A 111 0.92 -26.97 -12.95
C GLN A 111 2.02 -26.42 -12.05
N SER A 112 2.96 -25.71 -12.67
CA SER A 112 4.05 -25.04 -11.98
C SER A 112 4.43 -23.75 -12.71
N ALA A 113 5.00 -22.82 -11.97
CA ALA A 113 5.53 -21.58 -12.50
C ALA A 113 6.82 -21.20 -11.77
N ARG A 114 7.65 -20.42 -12.46
CA ARG A 114 8.88 -19.85 -11.90
C ARG A 114 8.91 -18.36 -12.13
N CYS A 115 9.42 -17.63 -11.16
CA CYS A 115 9.75 -16.23 -11.31
C CYS A 115 11.04 -15.90 -10.55
N GLU A 116 11.64 -14.77 -10.92
CA GLU A 116 12.73 -14.17 -10.17
C GLU A 116 12.27 -12.83 -9.60
N CYS A 117 12.75 -12.50 -8.41
CA CYS A 117 12.44 -11.24 -7.77
C CYS A 117 13.61 -10.78 -6.89
N THR A 118 13.92 -9.49 -6.91
CA THR A 118 15.01 -8.91 -6.12
C THR A 118 14.43 -8.11 -4.97
N THR A 119 14.79 -8.46 -3.75
CA THR A 119 14.46 -7.67 -2.56
C THR A 119 15.09 -6.28 -2.65
N TRP A 120 14.47 -5.29 -2.02
CA TRP A 120 15.00 -3.92 -2.06
C TRP A 120 16.34 -3.81 -1.35
N ASP A 121 17.18 -2.90 -1.82
CA ASP A 121 18.36 -2.45 -1.08
C ASP A 121 17.92 -1.53 0.06
N GLU A 122 18.57 -1.67 1.21
CA GLU A 122 18.37 -0.77 2.35
C GLU A 122 19.15 0.55 2.19
N HIS A 123 20.06 0.61 1.22
CA HIS A 123 20.77 1.82 0.84
C HIS A 123 19.99 2.53 -0.25
N PHE A 124 19.47 3.72 0.08
CA PHE A 124 18.89 4.62 -0.90
C PHE A 124 20.01 5.45 -1.54
N PRO A 125 20.09 5.57 -2.87
CA PRO A 125 21.16 6.31 -3.52
C PRO A 125 20.88 7.81 -3.39
N GLU A 126 21.45 8.45 -2.36
CA GLU A 126 21.25 9.88 -2.10
C GLU A 126 21.86 10.77 -3.21
N GLY A 127 21.07 11.73 -3.69
CA GLY A 127 21.44 12.74 -4.68
C GLY A 127 21.60 14.13 -4.06
N GLU A 128 20.91 15.14 -4.61
CA GLU A 128 20.92 16.50 -4.07
C GLU A 128 20.31 16.55 -2.66
N ILE A 129 20.96 17.30 -1.76
CA ILE A 129 20.49 17.53 -0.39
C ILE A 129 20.00 18.97 -0.25
N VAL A 130 18.69 19.11 -0.04
CA VAL A 130 18.01 20.37 0.27
C VAL A 130 17.90 20.52 1.78
N ARG A 131 18.73 21.40 2.35
CA ARG A 131 18.66 21.75 3.79
C ARG A 131 17.49 22.68 4.04
N VAL A 132 16.60 22.31 4.96
CA VAL A 132 15.41 23.09 5.30
C VAL A 132 15.59 23.71 6.68
N ALA A 133 15.38 25.03 6.79
CA ALA A 133 15.41 25.74 8.06
C ALA A 133 14.04 25.70 8.78
N SER A 134 14.05 25.95 10.09
CA SER A 134 12.82 26.09 10.88
C SER A 134 11.89 27.16 10.31
N ARG A 135 10.59 26.91 10.37
CA ARG A 135 9.56 27.76 9.77
C ARG A 135 8.19 27.52 10.41
N SER A 136 7.27 28.46 10.19
CA SER A 136 5.87 28.35 10.63
C SER A 136 4.88 28.14 9.50
N GLU A 137 5.38 28.03 8.27
CA GLU A 137 4.58 27.80 7.07
C GLU A 137 4.90 26.41 6.52
N PRO A 138 3.94 25.72 5.87
CA PRO A 138 4.17 24.39 5.33
C PRO A 138 5.34 24.32 4.35
N LEU A 139 6.02 23.18 4.31
CA LEU A 139 6.98 22.82 3.27
C LEU A 139 6.27 22.05 2.16
N VAL A 140 6.40 22.53 0.92
CA VAL A 140 5.93 21.83 -0.27
C VAL A 140 7.12 21.12 -0.92
N ILE A 141 7.02 19.81 -1.06
CA ILE A 141 7.98 18.95 -1.75
C ILE A 141 7.35 18.53 -3.07
N SER A 142 7.82 19.13 -4.17
CA SER A 142 7.33 18.85 -5.53
C SER A 142 8.47 18.58 -6.52
N GLU A 143 9.72 18.55 -6.06
CA GLU A 143 10.87 18.20 -6.91
C GLU A 143 11.30 16.77 -6.60
N SER A 144 11.26 15.93 -7.63
CA SER A 144 11.66 14.52 -7.54
C SER A 144 13.18 14.36 -7.62
N GLY A 145 13.68 13.25 -7.08
CA GLY A 145 14.98 12.72 -7.45
C GLY A 145 14.90 11.83 -8.69
N THR A 146 15.86 10.92 -8.80
CA THR A 146 15.92 9.88 -9.83
C THR A 146 16.21 8.52 -9.17
N PRO A 147 15.99 7.38 -9.86
CA PRO A 147 16.29 6.06 -9.31
C PRO A 147 17.69 5.92 -8.71
N ASP A 148 18.69 6.59 -9.31
CA ASP A 148 20.11 6.53 -8.93
C ASP A 148 20.57 7.75 -8.10
N ALA A 149 19.67 8.71 -7.83
CA ALA A 149 19.99 9.93 -7.08
C ALA A 149 18.71 10.53 -6.48
N TRP A 150 18.29 10.02 -5.34
CA TRP A 150 17.11 10.43 -4.59
C TRP A 150 17.33 11.79 -3.95
N ARG A 151 16.39 12.71 -4.12
CA ARG A 151 16.49 14.05 -3.55
C ARG A 151 16.22 13.99 -2.04
N VAL A 152 17.15 14.48 -1.24
CA VAL A 152 17.03 14.48 0.23
C VAL A 152 16.56 15.85 0.68
N TYR A 153 15.40 15.89 1.34
CA TYR A 153 14.93 17.02 2.11
C TYR A 153 15.33 16.80 3.57
N ASP A 154 16.36 17.50 4.01
CA ASP A 154 16.97 17.32 5.32
C ASP A 154 16.58 18.47 6.26
N GLY A 155 15.76 18.13 7.24
CA GLY A 155 15.28 18.98 8.30
C GLY A 155 15.99 18.78 9.63
N THR A 156 17.18 18.16 9.66
CA THR A 156 17.91 17.90 10.91
C THR A 156 18.10 19.19 11.72
N GLY A 157 17.49 19.23 12.91
CA GLY A 157 17.51 20.40 13.80
C GLY A 157 16.50 21.51 13.44
N ALA A 158 15.70 21.31 12.39
CA ALA A 158 14.64 22.20 12.00
C ALA A 158 13.30 21.81 12.63
N VAL A 159 12.54 22.84 13.03
CA VAL A 159 11.17 22.69 13.50
C VAL A 159 10.24 23.36 12.50
N ILE A 160 9.28 22.59 11.99
CA ILE A 160 8.11 23.13 11.28
C ILE A 160 6.94 23.10 12.27
N ASP A 161 6.62 24.26 12.84
CA ASP A 161 5.49 24.43 13.75
C ASP A 161 4.48 25.38 13.12
N VAL A 162 3.41 24.80 12.58
CA VAL A 162 2.37 25.55 11.86
C VAL A 162 1.27 26.10 12.78
N LYS A 163 1.35 25.86 14.10
CA LYS A 163 0.53 26.49 15.15
C LYS A 163 -0.97 26.46 14.89
N HIS A 164 -1.47 25.34 14.37
CA HIS A 164 -2.86 25.14 13.98
C HIS A 164 -3.41 26.19 13.01
N ARG A 165 -2.52 26.81 12.21
CA ARG A 165 -2.89 27.73 11.12
C ARG A 165 -3.03 27.00 9.79
N HIS A 166 -2.42 25.82 9.68
CA HIS A 166 -2.37 25.01 8.46
C HIS A 166 -2.68 23.55 8.79
N ASP A 167 -3.29 22.85 7.84
CA ASP A 167 -3.64 21.44 7.99
C ASP A 167 -2.45 20.49 7.91
N THR A 168 -1.30 20.96 7.45
CA THR A 168 -0.12 20.14 7.16
C THR A 168 1.15 20.90 7.52
N CYS A 169 2.16 20.18 7.98
CA CYS A 169 3.53 20.70 8.03
C CYS A 169 4.28 20.47 6.72
N ILE A 170 4.08 19.31 6.08
CA ILE A 170 4.72 18.94 4.81
C ILE A 170 3.68 18.38 3.84
N THR A 171 3.75 18.79 2.58
CA THR A 171 3.02 18.15 1.46
C THR A 171 4.01 17.56 0.46
N ILE A 172 3.79 16.32 0.01
CA ILE A 172 4.67 15.60 -0.92
C ILE A 172 3.89 15.24 -2.19
N ASP A 173 4.37 15.72 -3.32
CA ASP A 173 3.97 15.29 -4.67
C ASP A 173 5.24 15.13 -5.52
N ALA A 174 6.01 14.09 -5.19
CA ALA A 174 7.33 13.85 -5.77
C ALA A 174 7.71 12.36 -5.63
N SER A 175 8.63 11.90 -6.47
CA SER A 175 9.18 10.54 -6.43
C SER A 175 10.68 10.53 -6.16
N TYR A 176 11.19 9.41 -5.67
CA TYR A 176 12.62 9.25 -5.32
C TYR A 176 13.08 10.35 -4.36
N VAL A 177 12.36 10.49 -3.24
CA VAL A 177 12.63 11.51 -2.23
C VAL A 177 12.83 10.90 -0.86
N ILE A 178 13.72 11.51 -0.07
CA ILE A 178 13.93 11.19 1.34
C ILE A 178 13.60 12.44 2.15
N VAL A 179 12.64 12.35 3.06
CA VAL A 179 12.25 13.40 4.00
C VAL A 179 12.76 13.01 5.37
N ARG A 180 13.82 13.68 5.83
CA ARG A 180 14.63 13.23 6.97
C ARG A 180 14.72 14.28 8.08
N GLY A 181 14.60 13.84 9.33
CA GLY A 181 15.16 14.58 10.48
C GLY A 181 14.33 15.77 10.98
N PHE A 182 13.08 15.92 10.53
CA PHE A 182 12.24 17.07 10.90
C PHE A 182 11.58 16.89 12.26
N THR A 183 11.43 17.99 13.01
CA THR A 183 10.41 18.09 14.06
C THR A 183 9.19 18.82 13.51
N LEU A 184 8.01 18.18 13.53
CA LEU A 184 6.77 18.67 12.92
C LEU A 184 5.68 18.82 14.00
N LYS A 185 5.06 20.01 14.10
CA LYS A 185 4.08 20.34 15.14
C LYS A 185 2.94 21.21 14.65
N GLY A 186 1.81 21.13 15.34
CA GLY A 186 0.68 22.05 15.22
C GLY A 186 -0.13 21.87 13.93
N ALA A 187 -0.08 20.71 13.28
CA ALA A 187 -0.84 20.47 12.05
C ALA A 187 -2.34 20.28 12.35
N GLY A 188 -3.20 20.87 11.54
CA GLY A 188 -4.65 20.84 11.74
C GLY A 188 -5.16 22.25 11.98
N SER A 189 -5.70 22.87 10.94
CA SER A 189 -6.14 24.27 11.00
C SER A 189 -7.41 24.41 11.80
N GLU A 190 -7.42 25.32 12.79
CA GLU A 190 -8.64 25.63 13.55
C GLU A 190 -9.77 26.20 12.67
N SER A 191 -9.41 26.81 11.53
CA SER A 191 -10.38 27.37 10.58
C SER A 191 -11.00 26.31 9.66
N ASN A 192 -10.37 25.13 9.52
CA ASN A 192 -10.88 24.06 8.66
C ASN A 192 -11.90 23.18 9.42
N LYS A 193 -13.18 23.31 9.04
CA LYS A 193 -14.30 22.51 9.59
C LYS A 193 -14.69 21.31 8.72
N SER A 194 -13.89 20.97 7.70
CA SER A 194 -14.12 19.81 6.85
C SER A 194 -14.00 18.51 7.64
N GLY A 195 -14.89 17.56 7.37
CA GLY A 195 -14.81 16.19 7.90
C GLY A 195 -13.78 15.30 7.17
N ALA A 196 -13.14 15.79 6.11
CA ALA A 196 -12.06 15.06 5.46
C ALA A 196 -10.80 15.08 6.33
N PRO A 197 -10.08 13.95 6.48
CA PRO A 197 -8.90 13.87 7.34
C PRO A 197 -7.73 14.71 6.80
N ILE A 198 -6.87 15.18 7.71
CA ILE A 198 -5.60 15.88 7.42
C ILE A 198 -4.39 15.00 7.75
N GLY A 199 -3.20 15.44 7.30
CA GLY A 199 -1.93 14.79 7.59
C GLY A 199 -0.87 15.81 7.99
N ALA A 200 -0.19 15.65 9.12
CA ALA A 200 0.98 16.52 9.43
C ALA A 200 2.05 16.41 8.32
N VAL A 201 2.26 15.20 7.80
CA VAL A 201 2.82 14.95 6.47
C VAL A 201 1.72 14.40 5.58
N ARG A 202 1.37 15.12 4.51
CA ARG A 202 0.39 14.67 3.52
C ARG A 202 1.07 14.31 2.21
N ILE A 203 0.80 13.11 1.70
CA ILE A 203 1.34 12.64 0.42
C ILE A 203 0.21 12.68 -0.61
N ASP A 204 0.32 13.63 -1.52
CA ASP A 204 -0.66 13.91 -2.57
C ASP A 204 -0.31 13.13 -3.86
N GLY A 205 0.96 12.73 -4.04
CA GLY A 205 1.41 11.94 -5.20
C GLY A 205 2.83 11.38 -5.07
N GLY A 206 3.20 10.53 -6.03
CA GLY A 206 4.55 9.98 -6.16
C GLY A 206 4.70 8.50 -5.80
N HIS A 207 5.93 8.01 -5.92
CA HIS A 207 6.38 6.69 -5.52
C HIS A 207 7.85 6.76 -5.07
N ASP A 208 8.36 5.73 -4.39
CA ASP A 208 9.75 5.74 -3.90
C ASP A 208 10.00 6.91 -2.94
N ILE A 209 9.23 6.93 -1.84
CA ILE A 209 9.25 7.99 -0.83
C ILE A 209 9.72 7.40 0.49
N VAL A 210 10.75 7.98 1.09
CA VAL A 210 11.20 7.64 2.45
C VAL A 210 10.89 8.81 3.37
N ILE A 211 10.19 8.54 4.47
CA ILE A 211 10.03 9.48 5.59
C ILE A 211 10.76 8.85 6.77
N GLU A 212 11.80 9.51 7.26
CA GLU A 212 12.63 8.92 8.30
C GLU A 212 13.19 9.89 9.33
N ASP A 213 13.45 9.36 10.52
CA ASP A 213 14.08 10.11 11.62
C ASP A 213 13.32 11.42 11.97
N CYS A 214 12.01 11.47 11.69
CA CYS A 214 11.15 12.61 11.98
C CYS A 214 10.47 12.45 13.34
N ASP A 215 10.27 13.56 14.04
CA ASP A 215 9.49 13.68 15.28
C ASP A 215 8.21 14.46 14.97
N ILE A 216 7.05 13.81 15.09
CA ILE A 216 5.75 14.35 14.68
C ILE A 216 4.82 14.34 15.89
N SER A 217 4.32 15.50 16.25
CA SER A 217 3.44 15.68 17.41
C SER A 217 2.44 16.80 17.20
N ASP A 218 1.49 16.93 18.12
CA ASP A 218 0.54 18.05 18.15
C ASP A 218 -0.19 18.22 16.81
N TRP A 219 -0.68 17.10 16.27
CA TRP A 219 -1.52 17.11 15.07
C TRP A 219 -2.98 16.84 15.42
N GLY A 220 -3.87 17.35 14.58
CA GLY A 220 -5.29 17.04 14.61
C GLY A 220 -6.15 18.26 14.91
N ARG A 221 -7.43 18.11 14.59
CA ARG A 221 -8.46 19.14 14.81
C ARG A 221 -9.50 18.60 15.79
N LEU A 222 -10.15 19.50 16.53
CA LEU A 222 -11.31 19.14 17.35
C LEU A 222 -12.55 18.94 16.47
N ASP A 223 -13.28 17.86 16.68
CA ASP A 223 -14.65 17.69 16.20
C ASP A 223 -15.59 18.39 17.21
N PRO A 224 -16.11 19.60 16.91
CA PRO A 224 -16.87 20.38 17.89
C PRO A 224 -18.23 19.76 18.22
N GLU A 225 -18.75 18.86 17.38
CA GLU A 225 -20.02 18.20 17.64
C GLU A 225 -19.86 17.08 18.68
N ARG A 226 -18.66 16.49 18.77
CA ARG A 226 -18.42 15.29 19.58
C ARG A 226 -17.48 15.53 20.76
N GLY A 227 -16.65 16.57 20.71
CA GLY A 227 -15.76 16.97 21.80
C GLY A 227 -14.41 16.27 21.84
N PHE A 228 -14.05 15.52 20.79
CA PHE A 228 -12.79 14.80 20.64
C PHE A 228 -12.22 15.01 19.22
N GLY A 229 -11.05 14.46 18.91
CA GLY A 229 -10.36 14.67 17.65
C GLY A 229 -11.16 14.25 16.40
N VAL A 230 -11.02 14.99 15.31
CA VAL A 230 -11.58 14.62 14.01
C VAL A 230 -11.01 13.28 13.58
N ASN A 231 -11.92 12.40 13.16
CA ASN A 231 -11.58 11.01 12.84
C ASN A 231 -10.56 10.93 11.69
N MET A 232 -9.51 10.13 11.89
CA MET A 232 -8.45 9.86 10.92
C MET A 232 -7.57 11.07 10.58
N ASP A 233 -7.61 12.16 11.35
CA ASP A 233 -6.55 13.16 11.30
C ASP A 233 -5.23 12.51 11.73
N SER A 234 -4.19 12.57 10.89
CA SER A 234 -3.03 11.69 11.04
C SER A 234 -1.69 12.40 11.06
N ALA A 235 -0.70 11.77 11.69
CA ALA A 235 0.68 12.24 11.58
C ALA A 235 1.17 12.09 10.13
N ILE A 236 0.88 10.95 9.49
CA ILE A 236 1.14 10.71 8.06
C ILE A 236 -0.14 10.26 7.38
N LEU A 237 -0.54 10.98 6.32
CA LEU A 237 -1.76 10.70 5.55
C LEU A 237 -1.44 10.57 4.06
N SER A 238 -2.04 9.58 3.40
CA SER A 238 -2.25 9.62 1.95
C SER A 238 -3.61 9.08 1.56
N ARG A 239 -4.20 9.70 0.53
CA ARG A 239 -5.38 9.20 -0.19
C ARG A 239 -5.09 9.07 -1.69
N CYS A 240 -3.81 9.04 -2.05
CA CYS A 240 -3.38 8.94 -3.44
C CYS A 240 -3.40 7.48 -3.87
N GLU A 241 -4.35 7.12 -4.74
CA GLU A 241 -4.52 5.74 -5.21
C GLU A 241 -3.29 5.20 -5.92
N THR A 242 -2.50 6.07 -6.56
CA THR A 242 -1.28 5.68 -7.27
C THR A 242 -0.04 5.61 -6.38
N LEU A 243 -0.12 6.01 -5.11
CA LEU A 243 1.03 5.97 -4.20
C LEU A 243 1.50 4.52 -4.01
N SER A 244 2.77 4.28 -4.30
CA SER A 244 3.41 3.00 -3.99
C SER A 244 4.82 3.20 -3.46
N ARG A 245 5.36 2.21 -2.74
CA ARG A 245 6.74 2.29 -2.22
C ARG A 245 7.03 3.45 -1.26
N LEU A 246 6.05 3.78 -0.41
CA LEU A 246 6.27 4.56 0.81
C LEU A 246 7.00 3.72 1.87
N ILE A 247 8.10 4.26 2.39
CA ILE A 247 8.82 3.75 3.55
C ILE A 247 8.71 4.79 4.67
N VAL A 248 8.15 4.39 5.81
CA VAL A 248 8.15 5.20 7.04
C VAL A 248 9.02 4.48 8.05
N GLN A 249 10.13 5.08 8.47
CA GLN A 249 11.05 4.43 9.38
C GLN A 249 11.73 5.33 10.40
N ARG A 250 11.95 4.83 11.61
CA ARG A 250 12.63 5.58 12.69
C ARG A 250 11.98 6.92 13.03
N CYS A 251 10.69 7.07 12.71
CA CYS A 251 9.92 8.23 13.09
C CYS A 251 9.30 8.04 14.47
N ARG A 252 9.15 9.15 15.19
CA ARG A 252 8.32 9.23 16.39
C ARG A 252 7.03 9.95 16.03
N MET A 253 5.89 9.32 16.30
CA MET A 253 4.56 9.88 16.09
C MET A 253 3.86 9.83 17.43
N HIS A 254 3.71 10.98 18.08
CA HIS A 254 3.26 11.03 19.47
C HIS A 254 2.41 12.23 19.85
N HIS A 255 1.48 12.07 20.78
CA HIS A 255 0.69 13.16 21.36
C HIS A 255 -0.02 14.01 20.30
N PRO A 256 -1.05 13.47 19.61
CA PRO A 256 -1.96 14.29 18.81
C PRO A 256 -2.59 15.37 19.70
N THR A 257 -3.04 16.48 19.12
CA THR A 257 -3.56 17.63 19.88
C THR A 257 -4.82 17.31 20.69
N TYR A 258 -5.64 16.38 20.20
CA TYR A 258 -6.92 16.01 20.81
C TYR A 258 -7.03 14.50 20.97
N ASP A 259 -7.69 14.06 22.03
CA ASP A 259 -8.00 12.66 22.29
C ASP A 259 -8.91 12.02 21.23
N GLY A 260 -8.83 10.69 21.11
CA GLY A 260 -9.87 9.86 20.52
C GLY A 260 -11.03 9.56 21.48
N SER A 261 -12.08 8.94 20.96
CA SER A 261 -13.26 8.52 21.71
C SER A 261 -13.16 7.07 22.18
N THR A 262 -13.84 6.75 23.28
CA THR A 262 -14.04 5.35 23.70
C THR A 262 -15.23 4.69 22.99
N TRP A 263 -15.43 3.39 23.19
CA TRP A 263 -16.58 2.62 22.67
C TRP A 263 -17.96 3.05 23.22
N TYR A 264 -17.98 4.00 24.16
CA TYR A 264 -19.19 4.55 24.78
C TYR A 264 -19.50 5.98 24.32
N GLU A 265 -18.62 6.59 23.51
CA GLU A 265 -18.70 7.99 23.13
C GLU A 265 -18.76 8.17 21.60
N PRO A 266 -19.66 9.03 21.08
CA PRO A 266 -20.61 9.86 21.82
C PRO A 266 -21.90 9.10 22.21
N VAL A 267 -22.11 7.89 21.68
CA VAL A 267 -23.26 7.03 21.99
C VAL A 267 -22.80 5.57 22.06
N HIS A 268 -23.43 4.78 22.93
CA HIS A 268 -23.08 3.36 23.09
C HIS A 268 -24.03 2.43 22.30
N PRO A 269 -23.51 1.35 21.66
CA PRO A 269 -22.12 1.12 21.29
C PRO A 269 -21.77 1.87 19.98
N THR A 270 -20.56 2.38 19.87
CA THR A 270 -20.09 2.99 18.62
C THR A 270 -18.62 2.68 18.38
N HIS A 271 -18.21 2.72 17.11
CA HIS A 271 -16.80 2.58 16.75
C HIS A 271 -16.05 3.80 17.29
N THR A 272 -14.88 3.57 17.87
CA THR A 272 -13.99 4.66 18.32
C THR A 272 -13.71 5.60 17.16
N ARG A 273 -13.50 6.89 17.46
CA ARG A 273 -13.09 7.89 16.47
C ARG A 273 -11.93 8.70 17.02
N GLY A 274 -11.12 9.31 16.17
CA GLY A 274 -10.05 10.20 16.63
C GLY A 274 -8.84 10.20 15.72
N PRO A 275 -7.74 10.83 16.17
CA PRO A 275 -6.51 10.91 15.40
C PRO A 275 -5.81 9.55 15.29
N GLN A 276 -5.05 9.37 14.21
CA GLN A 276 -4.26 8.16 13.95
C GLN A 276 -2.79 8.53 13.71
N CYS A 277 -1.88 7.57 13.82
CA CYS A 277 -0.48 7.83 13.45
C CYS A 277 -0.32 7.83 11.92
N ILE A 278 -0.76 6.76 11.26
CA ILE A 278 -0.60 6.59 9.81
C ILE A 278 -1.94 6.14 9.22
N SER A 279 -2.42 6.86 8.20
CA SER A 279 -3.61 6.47 7.44
C SER A 279 -3.31 6.49 5.95
N LEU A 280 -3.44 5.34 5.30
CA LEU A 280 -3.26 5.16 3.86
C LEU A 280 -4.57 4.62 3.28
N PHE A 281 -5.20 5.39 2.39
CA PHE A 281 -6.48 5.03 1.79
C PHE A 281 -6.28 4.62 0.34
N ASN A 282 -6.60 3.36 0.03
CA ASN A 282 -6.63 2.80 -1.34
C ASN A 282 -5.36 3.02 -2.16
N THR A 283 -4.20 3.13 -1.50
CA THR A 283 -2.90 3.29 -2.16
C THR A 283 -2.52 2.03 -2.95
N ALA A 284 -1.73 2.18 -4.02
CA ALA A 284 -1.18 1.08 -4.84
C ALA A 284 -0.20 0.15 -4.09
N GLY A 285 0.06 0.39 -2.80
CA GLY A 285 0.68 -0.57 -1.89
C GLY A 285 2.20 -0.65 -1.98
N ARG A 286 2.76 -1.80 -1.60
CA ARG A 286 4.21 -2.00 -1.42
C ARG A 286 4.78 -0.99 -0.41
N HIS A 287 4.17 -0.88 0.77
CA HIS A 287 4.63 0.03 1.81
C HIS A 287 5.45 -0.71 2.86
N VAL A 288 6.42 -0.02 3.47
CA VAL A 288 7.18 -0.53 4.61
C VAL A 288 7.10 0.46 5.76
N ILE A 289 6.56 0.00 6.89
CA ILE A 289 6.48 0.76 8.13
C ILE A 289 7.31 0.00 9.16
N ARG A 290 8.48 0.53 9.55
CA ARG A 290 9.42 -0.20 10.41
C ARG A 290 10.17 0.70 11.38
N TYR A 291 10.50 0.17 12.55
CA TYR A 291 11.31 0.88 13.55
C TYR A 291 10.75 2.25 13.98
N ASN A 292 9.44 2.45 13.89
CA ASN A 292 8.80 3.67 14.35
C ASN A 292 8.34 3.54 15.80
N GLU A 293 8.28 4.67 16.50
CA GLU A 293 7.69 4.77 17.84
C GLU A 293 6.34 5.50 17.72
N CYS A 294 5.24 4.79 17.96
CA CYS A 294 3.90 5.38 18.04
C CYS A 294 3.42 5.28 19.50
N TYR A 295 3.39 6.40 20.22
CA TYR A 295 3.09 6.41 21.66
C TYR A 295 2.37 7.69 22.08
N SER A 296 1.66 7.66 23.20
CA SER A 296 0.97 8.84 23.74
C SER A 296 0.72 8.69 25.24
N ASP A 297 -0.06 9.60 25.83
CA ASP A 297 -0.53 9.54 27.21
C ASP A 297 -2.07 9.58 27.30
N LEU A 298 -2.60 9.66 28.53
CA LEU A 298 -4.05 9.65 28.79
C LEU A 298 -4.77 10.93 28.35
N GLU A 299 -4.04 11.99 27.99
CA GLU A 299 -4.59 13.28 27.54
C GLU A 299 -4.52 13.44 26.01
N HIS A 300 -3.91 12.46 25.31
CA HIS A 300 -3.71 12.48 23.87
C HIS A 300 -3.88 11.10 23.21
N MET A 301 -4.88 10.31 23.61
CA MET A 301 -5.14 8.96 23.12
C MET A 301 -5.45 8.90 21.61
N TYR A 302 -5.04 7.81 20.97
CA TYR A 302 -5.35 7.51 19.57
C TYR A 302 -6.73 6.87 19.39
N ASN A 303 -7.17 6.87 18.14
CA ASN A 303 -8.16 5.92 17.63
C ASN A 303 -7.57 4.53 17.36
#